data_AF-A0A951B2C2-F1
#
_entry.id   AF-A0A951B2C2-F1
#
_cell.length_a   1.000
_cell.length_b   1.000
_cell.length_c   1.000
_cell.angle_alpha   90.00
_cell.angle_beta   90.00
_cell.angle_gamma   90.00
#
_symmetry.space_group_name_H-M   'P 1'
#
loop_
_entity.id
_entity.type
_entity.pdbx_description
1 polymer ?
#
loop_
_entity_poly.entity_id
_entity_poly.type
_entity_poly.pdbx_seq_one_letter_code
_entity_poly.pdbx_strand_id
1 'polypeptide(L)'
;MGEYQLTVAAFVFAMVAVGLIRLLRGPGDADRMAATQLLGTGGGAVLLLLAAATAAPSLVNVALILSLLAAFASATFGIGVSPSPPDGADAGK
;
A
#
# COMPACT_ATOMS: atom_id res chain seq x y z
N MET A 1 -17.06 24.10 1.86
CA MET A 1 -17.02 22.64 1.57
C MET A 1 -15.60 22.08 1.49
N GLY A 2 -14.64 22.73 0.82
CA GLY A 2 -13.26 22.23 0.70
C GLY A 2 -12.48 22.12 2.02
N GLU A 3 -12.79 22.96 3.01
CA GLU A 3 -12.11 22.98 4.32
C GLU A 3 -12.27 21.67 5.10
N TYR A 4 -13.48 21.09 5.06
CA TYR A 4 -13.76 19.78 5.65
C TYR A 4 -12.99 18.66 4.92
N GLN A 5 -13.00 18.67 3.59
CA GLN A 5 -12.27 17.68 2.78
C GLN A 5 -10.77 17.74 3.02
N LEU A 6 -10.22 18.95 3.17
CA LEU A 6 -8.80 19.16 3.46
C LEU A 6 -8.43 18.65 4.87
N THR A 7 -9.32 18.86 5.84
CA THR A 7 -9.16 18.32 7.21
C THR A 7 -9.18 16.79 7.21
N VAL A 8 -10.16 16.19 6.51
CA VAL A 8 -10.25 14.73 6.37
C VAL A 8 -9.04 14.18 5.61
N ALA A 9 -8.58 14.85 4.55
CA ALA A 9 -7.39 14.46 3.80
C ALA A 9 -6.14 14.47 4.68
N ALA A 10 -5.94 15.52 5.47
CA ALA A 10 -4.81 15.63 6.40
C ALA A 10 -4.87 14.53 7.48
N PHE A 11 -6.06 14.24 8.01
CA PHE A 11 -6.25 13.17 8.99
C PHE A 11 -5.93 11.80 8.41
N VAL A 12 -6.48 11.47 7.23
CA VAL A 12 -6.19 10.21 6.54
C VAL A 12 -4.70 10.11 6.21
N PHE A 13 -4.08 11.20 5.73
CA PHE A 13 -2.65 11.23 5.44
C PHE A 13 -1.80 10.95 6.69
N ALA A 14 -2.14 11.53 7.84
CA ALA A 14 -1.45 11.27 9.10
C ALA A 14 -1.58 9.78 9.52
N MET A 15 -2.77 9.20 9.43
CA MET A 15 -3.00 7.80 9.75
C MET A 15 -2.21 6.85 8.83
N VAL A 16 -2.18 7.15 7.53
CA VAL A 16 -1.40 6.40 6.54
C VAL A 16 0.09 6.50 6.84
N ALA A 17 0.59 7.70 7.15
CA ALA A 17 2.00 7.89 7.52
C ALA A 17 2.37 7.07 8.77
N VAL A 18 1.53 7.08 9.81
CA VAL A 18 1.75 6.29 11.03
C VAL A 18 1.76 4.79 10.72
N GLY A 19 0.78 4.30 9.96
CA GLY A 19 0.70 2.90 9.55
C GLY A 19 1.91 2.49 8.71
N LEU A 20 2.34 3.33 7.77
CA LEU A 20 3.48 3.05 6.90
C LEU A 20 4.79 2.99 7.69
N ILE A 21 5.01 3.93 8.61
CA ILE A 21 6.17 3.90 9.51
C ILE A 21 6.17 2.63 10.37
N ARG A 22 4.99 2.20 10.86
CA ARG A 22 4.85 0.97 11.66
C ARG A 22 5.22 -0.27 10.86
N LEU A 23 4.72 -0.38 9.63
CA LEU A 23 4.94 -1.54 8.76
C LEU A 23 6.35 -1.58 8.16
N LEU A 24 6.94 -0.44 7.79
CA LEU A 24 8.32 -0.38 7.29
C LEU A 24 9.36 -0.74 8.37
N ARG A 25 9.01 -0.57 9.65
CA ARG A 25 9.82 -1.03 10.79
C ARG A 25 9.58 -2.50 11.13
N GLY A 26 8.56 -3.13 10.55
CA GLY A 26 8.30 -4.54 10.67
C GLY A 26 9.40 -5.36 9.97
N PRO A 27 9.99 -6.38 10.63
CA PRO A 27 11.05 -7.20 10.03
C PRO A 27 10.50 -8.19 8.99
N GLY A 28 9.16 -8.37 8.93
CA GLY A 28 8.53 -9.42 8.15
C GLY A 28 8.28 -9.04 6.69
N ASP A 29 8.41 -10.04 5.83
CA ASP A 29 8.01 -10.00 4.43
C ASP A 29 6.51 -9.65 4.27
N ALA A 30 5.65 -10.20 5.15
CA ALA A 30 4.23 -9.85 5.21
C ALA A 30 3.99 -8.37 5.58
N ASP A 31 4.85 -7.76 6.41
CA ASP A 31 4.71 -6.34 6.80
C ASP A 31 4.98 -5.42 5.59
N ARG A 32 5.91 -5.81 4.71
CA ARG A 32 6.22 -5.08 3.47
C ARG A 32 5.07 -5.15 2.46
N MET A 33 4.42 -6.31 2.33
CA MET A 33 3.21 -6.47 1.50
C MET A 33 2.05 -5.64 2.05
N ALA A 34 1.85 -5.64 3.38
CA ALA A 34 0.85 -4.78 3.98
C ALA A 34 1.19 -3.28 3.82
N ALA A 35 2.48 -2.92 3.76
CA ALA A 35 2.93 -1.54 3.59
C ALA A 35 2.61 -1.01 2.19
N THR A 36 2.82 -1.83 1.15
CA THR A 36 2.48 -1.47 -0.23
C THR A 36 0.97 -1.28 -0.40
N GLN A 37 0.16 -2.16 0.20
CA GLN A 37 -1.30 -2.05 0.14
C GLN A 37 -1.83 -0.82 0.91
N LEU A 38 -1.26 -0.54 2.09
CA LEU A 38 -1.60 0.64 2.89
C LEU A 38 -1.24 1.93 2.14
N LEU A 39 -0.07 1.98 1.50
CA LEU A 39 0.37 3.11 0.70
C LEU A 39 -0.55 3.35 -0.49
N GLY A 40 -0.96 2.29 -1.20
CA GLY A 40 -1.86 2.39 -2.36
C GLY A 40 -3.26 2.88 -1.98
N THR A 41 -3.89 2.21 -1.02
CA THR A 41 -5.28 2.54 -0.61
C THR A 41 -5.34 3.86 0.17
N GLY A 42 -4.40 4.09 1.07
CA GLY A 42 -4.29 5.31 1.86
C GLY A 42 -3.87 6.52 1.04
N GLY A 43 -2.81 6.38 0.24
CA GLY A 43 -2.36 7.44 -0.67
C GLY A 43 -3.42 7.77 -1.73
N GLY A 44 -4.09 6.75 -2.27
CA GLY A 44 -5.23 6.93 -3.18
C GLY A 44 -6.38 7.70 -2.55
N ALA A 45 -6.77 7.36 -1.30
CA ALA A 45 -7.81 8.09 -0.57
C ALA A 45 -7.46 9.57 -0.36
N VAL A 46 -6.21 9.87 0.01
CA VAL A 46 -5.73 11.26 0.16
C VAL A 46 -5.82 12.02 -1.16
N LEU A 47 -5.37 11.41 -2.27
CA LEU A 47 -5.43 12.02 -3.60
C LEU A 47 -6.88 12.27 -4.07
N LEU A 48 -7.82 11.37 -3.78
CA LEU A 48 -9.24 11.55 -4.10
C LEU A 48 -9.87 12.68 -3.29
N LEU A 49 -9.58 12.76 -1.99
CA LEU A 49 -10.05 13.87 -1.14
C LEU A 49 -9.46 15.20 -1.59
N LEU A 50 -8.19 15.21 -2.01
CA LEU A 50 -7.54 16.39 -2.57
C LEU A 50 -8.16 16.78 -3.92
N ALA A 51 -8.46 15.82 -4.79
CA ALA A 51 -9.15 16.05 -6.06
C ALA A 51 -10.50 16.74 -5.86
N ALA A 52 -11.25 16.29 -4.85
CA ALA A 52 -12.52 16.91 -4.46
C ALA A 52 -12.33 18.34 -3.92
N ALA A 53 -11.31 18.55 -3.09
CA ALA A 53 -11.04 19.86 -2.47
C ALA A 53 -10.52 20.90 -3.47
N THR A 54 -9.71 20.49 -4.45
CA THR A 54 -9.09 21.38 -5.44
C THR A 54 -9.83 21.43 -6.78
N ALA A 55 -10.96 20.72 -6.91
CA ALA A 55 -11.69 20.54 -8.17
C ALA A 55 -10.78 20.10 -9.34
N ALA A 56 -9.76 19.28 -9.05
CA ALA A 56 -8.76 18.85 -10.02
C ALA A 56 -8.97 17.37 -10.39
N PRO A 57 -9.76 17.06 -11.44
CA PRO A 57 -10.08 15.68 -11.82
C PRO A 57 -8.84 14.85 -12.20
N SER A 58 -7.73 15.49 -12.62
CA SER A 58 -6.47 14.81 -12.93
C SER A 58 -5.92 14.00 -11.75
N LEU A 59 -6.18 14.43 -10.50
CA LEU A 59 -5.73 13.73 -9.29
C LEU A 59 -6.44 12.38 -9.10
N VAL A 60 -7.66 12.23 -9.64
CA VAL A 60 -8.39 10.94 -9.64
C VAL A 60 -7.62 9.91 -10.45
N ASN A 61 -7.11 10.30 -11.62
CA ASN A 61 -6.37 9.38 -12.48
C ASN A 61 -5.07 8.90 -11.81
N VAL A 62 -4.38 9.82 -11.10
CA VAL A 62 -3.19 9.47 -10.30
C VAL A 62 -3.54 8.50 -9.17
N ALA A 63 -4.65 8.74 -8.45
CA ALA A 63 -5.11 7.85 -7.39
C ALA A 63 -5.41 6.43 -7.89
N LEU A 64 -6.04 6.32 -9.07
CA LEU A 64 -6.36 5.04 -9.70
C LEU A 64 -5.11 4.27 -10.13
N ILE A 65 -4.15 4.94 -10.79
CA ILE A 65 -2.90 4.32 -11.22
C ILE A 65 -2.07 3.88 -10.00
N LEU A 66 -1.96 4.73 -8.98
CA LEU A 66 -1.27 4.39 -7.73
C LEU A 66 -1.87 3.15 -7.05
N SER A 67 -3.21 3.09 -6.98
CA SER A 67 -3.92 1.96 -6.38
C SER A 67 -3.69 0.67 -7.16
N LEU A 68 -3.72 0.75 -8.50
CA LEU A 68 -3.46 -0.41 -9.37
C LEU A 68 -2.01 -0.91 -9.21
N LEU A 69 -1.04 0.02 -9.19
CA LEU A 69 0.38 -0.32 -9.02
C LEU A 69 0.65 -0.97 -7.65
N ALA A 70 0.02 -0.48 -6.58
CA ALA A 70 0.14 -1.08 -5.25
C ALA A 70 -0.39 -2.51 -5.20
N ALA A 71 -1.55 -2.77 -5.83
CA ALA A 71 -2.09 -4.13 -5.96
C ALA A 71 -1.15 -5.05 -6.74
N PHE A 72 -0.57 -4.56 -7.84
CA PHE A 72 0.46 -5.29 -8.60
C PHE A 72 1.71 -5.59 -7.76
N ALA A 73 2.23 -4.61 -7.02
CA ALA A 73 3.38 -4.80 -6.14
C ALA A 73 3.09 -5.87 -5.08
N SER A 74 1.89 -5.86 -4.50
CA SER A 74 1.44 -6.90 -3.57
C SER A 74 1.36 -8.28 -4.23
N ALA A 75 0.90 -8.39 -5.47
CA ALA A 75 0.81 -9.65 -6.21
C ALA A 75 2.20 -10.23 -6.54
N THR A 76 3.18 -9.37 -6.89
CA THR A 76 4.55 -9.82 -7.15
C THR A 76 5.24 -10.40 -5.92
N PHE A 77 4.84 -9.95 -4.72
CA PHE A 77 5.39 -10.45 -3.48
C PHE A 77 5.08 -11.94 -3.24
N GLY A 78 3.88 -12.39 -3.62
CA GLY A 78 3.49 -13.80 -3.52
C GLY A 78 4.23 -14.74 -4.50
N ILE A 79 4.84 -14.21 -5.56
CA ILE A 79 5.53 -14.99 -6.60
C ILE A 79 6.99 -15.29 -6.21
N GLY A 80 7.61 -14.45 -5.36
CA GLY A 80 9.02 -14.59 -4.96
C GLY A 80 9.30 -15.63 -3.87
N VAL A 81 8.26 -16.13 -3.18
CA VAL A 81 8.40 -17.16 -2.14
C VAL A 81 8.50 -18.53 -2.83
N SER A 82 9.70 -18.89 -3.28
CA SER A 82 9.97 -20.26 -3.74
C SER A 82 9.78 -21.23 -2.57
N PRO A 83 9.08 -22.36 -2.76
CA PRO A 83 9.00 -23.40 -1.72
C PRO A 83 10.41 -23.87 -1.37
N SER A 84 10.75 -23.90 -0.08
CA SER A 84 11.96 -24.62 0.36
C SER A 84 11.75 -26.10 0.08
N PRO A 85 12.72 -26.81 -0.55
CA PRO A 85 12.64 -28.24 -0.77
C PRO A 85 12.37 -28.95 0.57
N PRO A 86 11.52 -30.00 0.60
CA PRO A 86 11.29 -30.74 1.83
C PRO A 86 12.60 -31.35 2.32
N ASP A 87 12.97 -31.03 3.57
CA ASP A 87 14.04 -31.69 4.31
C ASP A 87 13.69 -33.18 4.44
N GLY A 88 14.27 -33.99 3.55
CA GLY A 88 13.94 -35.41 3.49
C GLY A 88 14.45 -36.15 2.26
N ALA A 89 15.43 -35.61 1.53
CA ALA A 89 16.26 -36.44 0.65
C ALA A 89 17.16 -37.31 1.55
N ASP A 90 16.54 -38.31 2.15
CA ASP A 90 17.23 -39.42 2.79
C ASP A 90 17.97 -40.16 1.67
N ALA A 91 19.22 -39.76 1.46
CA ALA A 91 20.21 -40.53 0.74
C ALA A 91 20.57 -41.75 1.61
N GLY A 92 19.59 -42.64 1.77
CA GLY A 92 19.75 -43.97 2.33
C GLY A 92 20.57 -44.80 1.38
N LYS A 93 21.88 -44.76 1.60
CA LYS A 93 22.90 -45.60 0.99
C LYS A 93 23.09 -46.85 1.83
#